data_AF-A0A7X6REX7-F1
#
_entry.id   AF-A0A7X6REX7-F1
#
_cell.length_a   1.000
_cell.length_b   1.000
_cell.length_c   1.000
_cell.angle_alpha   90.00
_cell.angle_beta   90.00
_cell.angle_gamma   90.00
#
_symmetry.space_group_name_H-M   'P 1'
#
loop_
_entity.id
_entity.type
_entity.pdbx_description
1 polymer ?
#
loop_
_entity_poly.entity_id
_entity_poly.type
_entity_poly.pdbx_seq_one_letter_code
_entity_poly.pdbx_strand_id
1 'polypeptide(L)'
;MKRRTQEMGPLGPGQQPVKDPMSGLTGVLAGTLIMEAITVLLILTVILKVDDGAHWTTFNWVYVTVIGLAHVVMAFFQKKPAALWIDLALQIPLIFGFFIHWSVTAVGIIFGVVWYFVIRMRSEILQRMRGGYLTTQHLGT
;
A
#
# COMPACT_ATOMS: atom_id res chain seq x y z
N MET A 1 -11.46 20.20 19.43
CA MET A 1 -10.90 18.84 19.31
C MET A 1 -11.76 17.89 20.13
N LYS A 2 -12.76 17.24 19.53
CA LYS A 2 -13.68 16.33 20.25
C LYS A 2 -12.87 15.06 20.61
N ARG A 3 -12.51 14.88 21.88
CA ARG A 3 -12.05 13.57 22.38
C ARG A 3 -13.22 12.62 22.09
N ARG A 4 -13.06 11.74 21.10
CA ARG A 4 -13.90 10.54 21.04
C ARG A 4 -13.63 9.81 22.34
N THR A 5 -14.56 9.88 23.28
CA THR A 5 -14.63 8.93 24.38
C THR A 5 -14.49 7.57 23.72
N GLN A 6 -13.36 6.90 23.92
CA GLN A 6 -13.23 5.52 23.49
C GLN A 6 -14.23 4.77 24.36
N GLU A 7 -15.46 4.61 23.85
CA GLU A 7 -16.39 3.63 24.40
C GLU A 7 -15.61 2.32 24.42
N MET A 8 -15.43 1.75 25.61
CA MET A 8 -14.93 0.39 25.69
C MET A 8 -15.89 -0.50 24.91
N GLY A 9 -15.34 -1.51 24.25
CA GLY A 9 -16.14 -2.48 23.52
C GLY A 9 -17.19 -3.12 24.42
N PRO A 10 -18.31 -3.59 23.85
CA PRO A 10 -19.37 -4.27 24.60
C PRO A 10 -18.91 -5.56 25.29
N LEU A 11 -17.69 -6.02 24.98
CA LEU A 11 -17.04 -7.20 25.54
C LEU A 11 -16.17 -6.87 26.77
N GLY A 12 -16.08 -5.60 27.17
CA GLY A 12 -15.27 -5.16 28.32
C GLY A 12 -13.83 -4.79 27.94
N PRO A 13 -12.92 -4.68 28.92
CA PRO A 13 -11.53 -4.34 28.67
C PRO A 13 -10.82 -5.50 27.95
N GLY A 14 -10.56 -5.31 26.65
CA GLY A 14 -9.90 -6.32 25.82
C GLY A 14 -8.45 -6.57 26.27
N GLN A 15 -8.06 -7.84 26.32
CA GLN A 15 -6.69 -8.27 26.61
C GLN A 15 -5.79 -8.15 25.36
N GLN A 16 -4.52 -8.54 25.47
CA GLN A 16 -3.65 -8.67 24.30
C GLN A 16 -4.23 -9.73 23.34
N PRO A 17 -4.38 -9.43 22.03
CA PRO A 17 -4.93 -10.39 21.09
C PRO A 17 -4.08 -11.66 21.01
N VAL A 18 -4.71 -12.83 21.11
CA VAL A 18 -4.03 -14.14 20.97
C VAL A 18 -3.33 -14.27 19.60
N LYS A 19 -3.93 -13.69 18.56
CA LYS A 19 -3.35 -13.57 17.21
C LYS A 19 -3.25 -12.11 16.84
N ASP A 20 -2.04 -11.63 16.56
CA ASP A 20 -1.79 -10.26 16.16
C ASP A 20 -2.39 -9.96 14.76
N PRO A 21 -3.40 -9.08 14.65
CA PRO A 21 -3.98 -8.72 13.35
C PRO A 21 -3.00 -7.94 12.45
N MET A 22 -1.98 -7.30 13.03
CA MET A 22 -1.00 -6.51 12.26
C MET A 22 -0.05 -7.40 11.44
N SER A 23 0.21 -8.62 11.91
CA SER A 23 0.96 -9.63 11.17
C SER A 23 0.28 -9.97 9.83
N GLY A 24 -1.05 -10.14 9.81
CA GLY A 24 -1.80 -10.39 8.58
C GLY A 24 -1.76 -9.22 7.60
N LEU A 25 -1.79 -7.99 8.12
CA LEU A 25 -1.70 -6.78 7.29
C LEU A 25 -0.37 -6.70 6.53
N THR A 26 0.73 -7.22 7.09
CA THR A 26 2.04 -7.24 6.43
C THR A 26 2.01 -8.01 5.11
N GLY A 27 1.28 -9.14 5.07
CA GLY A 27 1.09 -9.90 3.84
C GLY A 27 0.29 -9.12 2.79
N VAL A 28 -0.72 -8.37 3.21
CA VAL A 28 -1.52 -7.50 2.32
C VAL A 28 -0.66 -6.37 1.74
N LEU A 29 0.22 -5.76 2.54
CA LEU A 29 1.15 -4.72 2.06
C LEU A 29 2.08 -5.27 0.97
N ALA A 30 2.70 -6.43 1.23
CA ALA A 30 3.58 -7.08 0.25
C ALA A 30 2.84 -7.48 -1.04
N GLY A 31 1.65 -8.08 -0.91
CA GLY A 31 0.83 -8.44 -2.06
C GLY A 31 0.41 -7.23 -2.89
N THR A 32 -0.01 -6.15 -2.23
CA THR A 32 -0.40 -4.89 -2.89
C THR A 32 0.77 -4.30 -3.66
N LEU A 33 1.95 -4.24 -3.05
CA LEU A 33 3.15 -3.67 -3.68
C LEU A 33 3.65 -4.50 -4.87
N ILE A 34 3.54 -5.83 -4.82
CA ILE A 34 3.85 -6.69 -5.97
C ILE A 34 2.83 -6.49 -7.11
N MET A 35 1.55 -6.38 -6.79
CA MET A 35 0.52 -6.12 -7.81
C MET A 35 0.73 -4.75 -8.47
N GLU A 36 1.13 -3.74 -7.68
CA GLU A 36 1.54 -2.43 -8.20
C GLU A 36 2.75 -2.56 -9.12
N ALA A 37 3.78 -3.27 -8.67
CA ALA A 37 4.99 -3.48 -9.46
C ALA A 37 4.71 -4.14 -10.81
N ILE A 38 3.88 -5.20 -10.84
CA ILE A 38 3.48 -5.87 -12.07
C ILE A 38 2.74 -4.89 -12.98
N THR A 39 1.79 -4.12 -12.44
CA THR A 39 1.02 -3.14 -13.21
C THR A 39 1.92 -2.05 -13.79
N VAL A 40 2.89 -1.57 -13.01
CA VAL A 40 3.89 -0.59 -13.46
C VAL A 40 4.78 -1.17 -14.55
N LEU A 41 5.28 -2.40 -14.40
CA LEU A 41 6.10 -3.04 -15.43
C LEU A 41 5.31 -3.33 -16.71
N LEU A 42 4.00 -3.59 -16.62
CA LEU A 42 3.14 -3.70 -17.80
C LEU A 42 3.04 -2.40 -18.59
N ILE A 43 3.30 -1.23 -17.98
CA ILE A 43 3.38 0.04 -18.70
C ILE A 43 4.48 0.03 -19.76
N LEU A 44 5.55 -0.74 -19.58
CA LEU A 44 6.58 -0.92 -20.63
C LEU A 44 5.94 -1.39 -21.95
N THR A 45 4.95 -2.26 -21.88
CA THR A 45 4.23 -2.73 -23.07
C THR A 45 3.34 -1.64 -23.68
N VAL A 46 2.80 -0.76 -22.84
CA VAL A 46 1.96 0.38 -23.27
C VAL A 46 2.81 1.41 -23.99
N ILE A 47 3.92 1.88 -23.40
CA ILE A 47 4.78 2.90 -24.02
C ILE A 47 5.48 2.39 -25.30
N LEU A 48 5.62 1.08 -25.46
CA LEU A 48 6.17 0.45 -26.66
C LEU A 48 5.15 0.33 -27.80
N LYS A 49 3.90 -0.01 -27.49
CA LYS A 49 2.89 -0.39 -28.49
C LYS A 49 1.85 0.69 -28.78
N VAL A 50 1.62 1.61 -27.86
CA VAL A 50 0.66 2.71 -28.03
C VAL A 50 1.33 3.88 -28.73
N ASP A 51 0.57 4.62 -29.55
CA ASP A 51 1.04 5.78 -30.32
C ASP A 51 2.28 5.48 -31.19
N ASP A 52 2.31 4.30 -31.81
CA ASP A 52 3.43 3.79 -32.62
C ASP A 52 4.79 3.81 -31.90
N GLY A 53 4.78 3.75 -30.56
CA GLY A 53 5.99 3.76 -29.74
C GLY A 53 6.64 5.14 -29.60
N ALA A 54 5.92 6.23 -29.84
CA ALA A 54 6.43 7.60 -29.69
C ALA A 54 7.04 7.88 -28.30
N HIS A 55 6.58 7.18 -27.26
CA HIS A 55 7.06 7.29 -25.89
C HIS A 55 8.17 6.29 -25.53
N TRP A 56 8.64 5.46 -26.46
CA TRP A 56 9.72 4.49 -26.28
C TRP A 56 11.11 5.15 -26.33
N THR A 57 11.34 6.12 -25.45
CA THR A 57 12.66 6.75 -25.29
C THR A 57 13.47 6.00 -24.24
N THR A 58 14.81 6.07 -24.33
CA THR A 58 15.70 5.42 -23.35
C THR A 58 15.40 5.84 -21.92
N PHE A 59 15.11 7.13 -21.71
CA PHE A 59 14.76 7.65 -20.40
C PHE A 59 13.46 7.04 -19.87
N ASN A 60 12.41 6.97 -20.70
CA ASN A 60 11.08 6.54 -20.29
C ASN A 60 11.04 5.06 -19.86
N TRP A 61 11.57 4.15 -20.68
CA TRP A 61 11.52 2.73 -20.35
C TRP A 61 12.46 2.39 -19.18
N VAL A 62 13.62 3.05 -19.07
CA VAL A 62 14.52 2.89 -17.91
C VAL A 62 13.84 3.36 -16.63
N TYR A 63 13.18 4.52 -16.66
CA TYR A 63 12.44 5.05 -15.52
C TYR A 63 11.39 4.06 -15.00
N VAL A 64 10.51 3.58 -15.91
CA VAL A 64 9.44 2.63 -15.54
C VAL A 64 10.04 1.33 -15.00
N THR A 65 11.12 0.84 -15.61
CA THR A 65 11.81 -0.39 -15.17
C THR A 65 12.39 -0.23 -13.76
N VAL A 66 13.12 0.86 -13.51
CA VAL A 66 13.73 1.13 -12.20
C VAL A 66 12.66 1.25 -11.11
N ILE A 67 11.59 2.00 -11.37
CA ILE A 67 10.50 2.15 -10.41
C ILE A 67 9.79 0.82 -10.16
N GLY A 68 9.44 0.07 -11.21
CA GLY A 68 8.81 -1.24 -11.06
C GLY A 68 9.67 -2.22 -10.26
N LEU A 69 10.98 -2.29 -10.54
CA LEU A 69 11.90 -3.13 -9.78
C LEU A 69 12.08 -2.65 -8.33
N ALA A 70 12.09 -1.34 -8.08
CA ALA A 70 12.14 -0.81 -6.72
C ALA A 70 10.93 -1.27 -5.89
N HIS A 71 9.72 -1.32 -6.49
CA HIS A 71 8.53 -1.86 -5.83
C HIS A 71 8.68 -3.37 -5.54
N VAL A 72 9.21 -4.15 -6.50
CA VAL A 72 9.47 -5.58 -6.28
C VAL A 72 10.44 -5.79 -5.11
N VAL A 73 11.55 -5.06 -5.09
CA VAL A 73 12.55 -5.16 -4.01
C VAL A 73 11.91 -4.79 -2.67
N MET A 74 11.16 -3.69 -2.63
CA MET A 74 10.53 -3.22 -1.39
C MET A 74 9.46 -4.19 -0.85
N ALA A 75 8.85 -5.03 -1.70
CA ALA A 75 7.86 -6.01 -1.25
C ALA A 75 8.47 -7.05 -0.30
N PHE A 76 9.76 -7.34 -0.44
CA PHE A 76 10.47 -8.25 0.47
C PHE A 76 10.79 -7.62 1.83
N PHE A 77 10.78 -6.28 1.94
CA PHE A 77 11.12 -5.54 3.15
C PHE A 77 9.91 -5.08 3.97
N GLN A 78 8.72 -5.58 3.66
CA GLN A 78 7.44 -5.13 4.25
C GLN A 78 7.30 -5.38 5.76
N LYS A 79 8.11 -6.26 6.34
CA LYS A 79 8.15 -6.49 7.80
C LYS A 79 8.79 -5.32 8.58
N LYS A 80 9.45 -4.38 7.90
CA LYS A 80 10.12 -3.26 8.57
C LYS A 80 9.12 -2.16 8.96
N PRO A 81 9.28 -1.50 10.11
CA PRO A 81 8.37 -0.44 10.57
C PRO A 81 8.34 0.79 9.65
N ALA A 82 9.38 0.99 8.85
CA ALA A 82 9.47 2.08 7.88
C ALA A 82 8.85 1.74 6.51
N ALA A 83 8.44 0.49 6.26
CA ALA A 83 8.00 0.03 4.94
C ALA A 83 6.85 0.88 4.38
N LEU A 84 5.80 1.12 5.18
CA LEU A 84 4.65 1.93 4.78
C LEU A 84 5.04 3.36 4.34
N TRP A 85 6.02 3.98 5.01
CA TRP A 85 6.51 5.31 4.62
C TRP A 85 7.28 5.27 3.30
N ILE A 86 8.06 4.21 3.07
CA ILE A 86 8.80 4.01 1.82
C ILE A 86 7.82 3.73 0.67
N ASP A 87 6.78 2.92 0.90
CA ASP A 87 5.76 2.63 -0.10
C ASP A 87 5.02 3.91 -0.53
N LEU A 88 4.66 4.77 0.43
CA LEU A 88 4.09 6.08 0.12
C LEU A 88 5.07 7.00 -0.62
N ALA A 89 6.37 6.93 -0.30
CA ALA A 89 7.39 7.70 -1.02
C ALA A 89 7.55 7.19 -2.46
N LEU A 90 7.43 5.87 -2.70
CA LEU A 90 7.42 5.27 -4.03
C LEU A 90 6.19 5.66 -4.86
N GLN A 91 5.09 6.12 -4.22
CA GLN A 91 3.92 6.64 -4.95
C GLN A 91 4.19 7.97 -5.65
N ILE A 92 5.05 8.81 -5.06
CA ILE A 92 5.37 10.15 -5.57
C ILE A 92 5.84 10.09 -7.04
N PRO A 93 6.87 9.31 -7.40
CA PRO A 93 7.32 9.20 -8.79
C PRO A 93 6.25 8.62 -9.73
N LEU A 94 5.32 7.79 -9.26
CA LEU A 94 4.22 7.29 -10.09
C LEU A 94 3.20 8.37 -10.39
N ILE A 95 2.80 9.16 -9.40
CA ILE A 95 1.84 10.26 -9.59
C ILE A 95 2.44 11.33 -10.52
N PHE A 96 3.71 11.68 -10.34
CA PHE A 96 4.44 12.60 -11.22
C PHE A 96 4.90 11.98 -12.54
N GLY A 97 4.57 10.71 -12.81
CA GLY A 97 4.95 9.99 -14.03
C GLY A 97 4.30 10.51 -15.33
N PHE A 98 3.48 11.57 -15.25
CA PHE A 98 2.75 12.15 -16.38
C PHE A 98 3.70 12.62 -17.50
N PHE A 99 4.90 13.08 -17.13
CA PHE A 99 5.94 13.50 -18.08
C PHE A 99 6.50 12.34 -18.92
N ILE A 100 6.32 11.10 -18.48
CA ILE A 100 6.74 9.90 -19.20
C ILE A 100 5.64 9.48 -20.18
N HIS A 101 4.46 9.17 -19.61
CA HIS A 101 3.25 8.79 -20.32
C HIS A 101 2.06 8.90 -19.35
N TRP A 102 0.90 9.33 -19.83
CA TRP A 102 -0.28 9.55 -18.98
C TRP A 102 -0.73 8.29 -18.22
N SER A 103 -0.50 7.11 -18.79
CA SER A 103 -0.84 5.83 -18.15
C SER A 103 -0.08 5.60 -16.84
N VAL A 104 1.14 6.14 -16.69
CA VAL A 104 1.91 6.04 -15.44
C VAL A 104 1.19 6.76 -14.31
N THR A 105 0.77 8.00 -14.56
CA THR A 105 -0.01 8.77 -13.59
C THR A 105 -1.37 8.14 -13.32
N ALA A 106 -2.05 7.59 -14.34
CA ALA A 106 -3.31 6.89 -14.13
C ALA A 106 -3.16 5.70 -13.17
N VAL A 107 -2.16 4.84 -13.39
CA VAL A 107 -1.82 3.72 -12.49
C VAL A 107 -1.43 4.24 -11.10
N GLY A 108 -0.59 5.26 -11.02
CA GLY A 108 -0.17 5.89 -9.77
C GLY A 108 -1.32 6.46 -8.95
N ILE A 109 -2.35 7.04 -9.59
CA ILE A 109 -3.55 7.53 -8.90
C ILE A 109 -4.38 6.36 -8.37
N ILE A 110 -4.62 5.33 -9.20
CA ILE A 110 -5.40 4.15 -8.82
C ILE A 110 -4.77 3.48 -7.59
N PHE A 111 -3.47 3.22 -7.62
CA PHE A 111 -2.78 2.65 -6.47
C PHE A 111 -2.69 3.62 -5.29
N GLY A 112 -2.59 4.92 -5.53
CA GLY A 112 -2.71 5.92 -4.46
C GLY A 112 -4.02 5.79 -3.67
N VAL A 113 -5.15 5.51 -4.36
CA VAL A 113 -6.44 5.23 -3.72
C VAL A 113 -6.40 3.91 -2.94
N VAL A 114 -5.78 2.86 -3.48
CA VAL A 114 -5.59 1.57 -2.78
C VAL A 114 -4.77 1.77 -1.50
N TRP A 115 -3.65 2.49 -1.58
CA TRP A 115 -2.80 2.79 -0.44
C TRP A 115 -3.52 3.61 0.63
N TYR A 116 -4.30 4.61 0.21
CA TYR A 116 -5.18 5.33 1.13
C TYR A 116 -6.12 4.38 1.87
N PHE A 117 -6.76 3.44 1.17
CA PHE A 117 -7.66 2.46 1.79
C PHE A 117 -6.91 1.52 2.75
N VAL A 118 -5.71 1.06 2.39
CA VAL A 118 -4.87 0.22 3.25
C VAL A 118 -4.49 0.95 4.55
N ILE A 119 -4.08 2.23 4.46
CA ILE A 119 -3.76 3.06 5.63
C ILE A 119 -5.00 3.29 6.49
N ARG A 120 -6.14 3.57 5.86
CA ARG A 120 -7.42 3.73 6.53
C ARG A 120 -7.77 2.46 7.31
N MET A 121 -7.67 1.29 6.68
CA MET A 121 -7.93 -0.01 7.32
C MET A 121 -6.97 -0.27 8.49
N ARG A 122 -5.67 0.00 8.32
CA ARG A 122 -4.69 -0.07 9.41
C ARG A 122 -5.09 0.80 10.60
N SER A 123 -5.51 2.03 10.33
CA SER A 123 -5.93 2.98 11.37
C SER A 123 -7.18 2.51 12.12
N GLU A 124 -8.11 1.83 11.44
CA GLU A 124 -9.32 1.24 12.04
C GLU A 124 -8.98 0.06 12.94
N ILE A 125 -8.13 -0.87 12.47
CA ILE A 125 -7.71 -2.03 13.26
C ILE A 125 -7.06 -1.56 14.57
N LEU A 126 -6.14 -0.60 14.49
CA LEU A 126 -5.49 -0.04 15.68
C LEU A 126 -6.47 0.68 16.62
N GLN A 127 -7.48 1.36 16.08
CA GLN A 127 -8.54 1.97 16.90
C GLN A 127 -9.39 0.92 17.61
N ARG A 128 -9.77 -0.15 16.91
CA ARG A 128 -10.57 -1.26 17.46
C ARG A 128 -9.82 -2.08 18.50
N MET A 129 -8.51 -2.29 18.30
CA MET A 129 -7.62 -2.94 19.27
C MET A 129 -7.55 -2.14 20.59
N ARG A 130 -7.38 -0.81 20.51
CA ARG A 130 -7.34 0.06 21.70
C ARG A 130 -8.66 0.07 22.46
N GLY A 131 -9.79 -0.04 21.76
CA GLY A 131 -11.11 -0.08 22.37
C GLY A 131 -11.55 -1.46 22.87
N GLY A 132 -10.77 -2.52 22.67
CA GLY A 132 -11.17 -3.88 23.09
C GLY A 132 -12.34 -4.42 22.26
N TYR A 133 -12.40 -4.14 20.95
CA TYR A 133 -13.49 -4.61 20.09
C TYR A 133 -13.20 -5.94 19.38
N LEU A 134 -11.96 -6.46 19.45
CA LEU A 134 -11.62 -7.69 18.72
C LEU A 134 -12.00 -8.94 19.53
N THR A 135 -12.61 -9.92 18.86
CA THR A 135 -12.95 -11.21 19.48
C THR A 135 -11.70 -11.93 19.99
N THR A 136 -10.57 -11.81 19.28
CA THR A 136 -9.28 -12.39 19.69
C THR A 136 -8.70 -11.82 20.98
N GLN A 137 -9.20 -10.68 21.47
CA GLN A 137 -8.84 -10.09 22.77
C GLN A 137 -9.65 -10.67 23.94
N HIS A 138 -10.65 -11.51 23.64
CA HIS A 138 -11.56 -12.13 24.60
C HIS A 138 -11.60 -13.66 24.44
N LEU A 139 -10.64 -14.23 23.69
CA LEU A 139 -10.48 -15.69 23.61
C LEU A 139 -9.78 -16.16 24.89
N GLY A 140 -10.47 -16.92 25.74
CA GLY A 140 -9.94 -17.47 26.99
C GLY A 140 -10.33 -16.71 28.27
N THR A 141 -11.26 -15.75 28.17
CA THR A 141 -12.03 -15.22 29.31
C THR A 141 -13.31 -16.02 29.49
#